data_AF-A0A946B0M7-F1
#
_entry.id   AF-A0A946B0M7-F1
#
_cell.length_a   1.000
_cell.length_b   1.000
_cell.length_c   1.000
_cell.angle_alpha   90.00
_cell.angle_beta   90.00
_cell.angle_gamma   90.00
#
_symmetry.space_group_name_H-M   'P 1'
#
loop_
_entity.id
_entity.type
_entity.pdbx_description
1 polymer ?
#
loop_
_entity_poly.entity_id
_entity_poly.type
_entity_poly.pdbx_seq_one_letter_code
_entity_poly.pdbx_strand_id
1 'polypeptide(L)'
;MRKRNFQPALPPFPGAGADDADPGACEAPGCELAGSFPAPRNREHPRPYRRFCLEHVRAYNANWDYYAGMSADQIDADRRLDVTWRRPTWTFGDKTPSFTASPAG
;
A
#
# COMPACT_ATOMS: atom_id res chain seq x y z
N MET A 1 -35.06 29.64 7.25
CA MET A 1 -33.68 29.20 6.94
C MET A 1 -33.64 27.68 6.80
N ARG A 2 -33.56 27.13 5.58
CA ARG A 2 -33.33 25.69 5.37
C ARG A 2 -31.81 25.44 5.36
N LYS A 3 -31.31 24.74 6.36
CA LYS A 3 -29.90 24.36 6.46
C LYS A 3 -29.61 23.39 5.32
N ARG A 4 -28.97 23.84 4.25
CA ARG A 4 -28.58 22.96 3.13
C ARG A 4 -27.45 22.08 3.65
N ASN A 5 -27.77 20.81 3.86
CA ASN A 5 -26.80 19.78 4.21
C ASN A 5 -25.99 19.47 2.94
N PHE A 6 -24.83 20.11 2.81
CA PHE A 6 -23.94 19.95 1.66
C PHE A 6 -22.97 18.81 1.97
N GLN A 7 -23.41 17.57 1.76
CA GLN A 7 -22.49 16.44 1.67
C GLN A 7 -22.05 16.36 0.21
N PRO A 8 -20.81 16.74 -0.15
CA PRO A 8 -20.33 16.56 -1.51
C PRO A 8 -20.27 15.06 -1.79
N ALA A 9 -21.14 14.59 -2.69
CA ALA A 9 -21.08 13.21 -3.18
C ALA A 9 -19.74 13.03 -3.88
N LEU A 10 -18.83 12.30 -3.24
CA LEU A 10 -17.57 11.89 -3.86
C LEU A 10 -17.91 11.02 -5.07
N PRO A 11 -17.29 11.25 -6.24
CA PRO A 11 -17.49 10.38 -7.40
C PRO A 11 -17.04 8.95 -7.06
N PRO A 12 -17.66 7.91 -7.64
CA PRO A 12 -17.22 6.54 -7.44
C PRO A 12 -15.77 6.41 -7.94
N PHE A 13 -14.88 5.91 -7.08
CA PHE A 13 -13.48 5.70 -7.42
C PHE A 13 -13.37 4.68 -8.57
N PRO A 14 -12.76 5.02 -9.73
CA PRO A 14 -12.55 4.08 -10.81
C PRO A 14 -11.50 3.05 -10.37
N GLY A 15 -11.93 1.81 -10.12
CA GLY A 15 -11.05 0.72 -9.66
C GLY A 15 -11.61 -0.15 -8.53
N ALA A 16 -12.84 0.08 -8.05
CA ALA A 16 -13.54 -0.82 -7.13
C ALA A 16 -14.01 -2.14 -7.79
N GLY A 17 -13.26 -2.63 -8.78
CA GLY A 17 -13.49 -3.93 -9.40
C GLY A 17 -12.80 -4.99 -8.56
N ALA A 18 -13.52 -5.54 -7.59
CA ALA A 18 -13.21 -6.85 -7.07
C ALA A 18 -13.40 -7.82 -8.24
N ASP A 19 -12.29 -8.31 -8.79
CA ASP A 19 -12.26 -9.49 -9.63
C ASP A 19 -13.17 -10.56 -9.01
N ASP A 20 -14.16 -11.05 -9.77
CA ASP A 20 -15.13 -12.11 -9.41
C ASP A 20 -14.46 -13.50 -9.19
N ALA A 21 -13.22 -13.50 -8.69
CA ALA A 21 -12.51 -14.69 -8.29
C ALA A 21 -13.04 -15.14 -6.93
N ASP A 22 -13.51 -16.39 -6.85
CA ASP A 22 -13.88 -17.05 -5.61
C ASP A 22 -12.82 -16.76 -4.53
N PRO A 23 -13.16 -15.95 -3.51
CA PRO A 23 -12.23 -15.61 -2.46
C PRO A 23 -12.14 -16.84 -1.58
N GLY A 24 -11.26 -17.77 -1.95
CA GLY A 24 -11.04 -19.03 -1.23
C GLY A 24 -10.86 -18.82 0.28
N ALA A 25 -10.80 -19.91 1.03
CA ALA A 25 -10.78 -19.84 2.50
C ALA A 25 -9.68 -18.92 3.05
N CYS A 26 -10.01 -18.22 4.14
CA CYS A 26 -9.07 -17.39 4.89
C CYS A 26 -7.82 -18.20 5.28
N GLU A 27 -6.62 -17.67 5.02
CA GLU A 27 -5.36 -18.33 5.38
C GLU A 27 -5.04 -18.30 6.90
N ALA A 28 -5.96 -17.81 7.72
CA ALA A 28 -5.77 -17.71 9.16
C ALA A 28 -6.02 -19.08 9.84
N PRO A 29 -5.23 -19.44 10.86
CA PRO A 29 -5.37 -20.74 11.51
C PRO A 29 -6.74 -20.86 12.18
N GLY A 30 -7.53 -21.85 11.75
CA GLY A 30 -8.86 -22.12 12.30
C GLY A 30 -9.98 -21.22 11.77
N CYS A 31 -9.78 -20.49 10.67
CA CYS A 31 -10.82 -19.67 10.05
C CYS A 31 -11.29 -20.27 8.72
N GLU A 32 -12.60 -20.53 8.61
CA GLU A 32 -13.25 -21.04 7.38
C GLU A 32 -14.01 -19.94 6.62
N LEU A 33 -13.85 -18.67 7.00
CA LEU A 33 -14.50 -17.55 6.34
C LEU A 33 -13.89 -17.25 4.96
N ALA A 34 -14.67 -16.61 4.10
CA ALA A 34 -14.23 -16.19 2.78
C ALA A 34 -13.06 -15.19 2.85
N GLY A 35 -11.98 -15.48 2.11
CA GLY A 35 -10.76 -14.68 2.04
C GLY A 35 -10.86 -13.52 1.06
N SER A 36 -11.88 -12.67 1.17
CA SER A 36 -12.16 -11.62 0.17
C SER A 36 -11.14 -10.47 0.17
N PHE A 37 -10.29 -10.38 1.19
CA PHE A 37 -9.35 -9.27 1.36
C PHE A 37 -7.90 -9.73 1.16
N PRO A 38 -7.21 -9.29 0.09
CA PRO A 38 -5.79 -9.57 -0.10
C PRO A 38 -4.93 -8.69 0.82
N ALA A 39 -3.88 -9.27 1.40
CA ALA A 39 -2.85 -8.58 2.17
C ALA A 39 -1.45 -8.91 1.66
N PRO A 40 -0.52 -7.94 1.58
CA PRO A 40 0.85 -8.17 1.15
C PRO A 40 1.61 -9.00 2.18
N ARG A 41 2.45 -9.95 1.74
CA ARG A 41 3.25 -10.77 2.67
C ARG A 41 4.50 -10.05 3.18
N ASN A 42 5.12 -9.23 2.34
CA ASN A 42 6.32 -8.46 2.64
C ASN A 42 6.18 -7.06 2.03
N ARG A 43 6.87 -6.08 2.62
CA ARG A 43 6.99 -4.71 2.12
C ARG A 43 7.62 -4.65 0.74
N GLU A 44 8.76 -5.32 0.56
CA GLU A 44 9.58 -5.23 -0.67
C GLU A 44 9.00 -6.07 -1.80
N HIS A 45 8.31 -7.16 -1.45
CA HIS A 45 7.65 -8.05 -2.39
C HIS A 45 6.17 -8.20 -1.99
N PRO A 46 5.30 -7.27 -2.42
CA PRO A 46 3.87 -7.31 -2.11
C PRO A 46 3.19 -8.55 -2.67
N ARG A 47 3.73 -9.12 -3.75
CA ARG A 47 3.28 -10.37 -4.35
C ARG A 47 4.23 -11.50 -3.94
N PRO A 48 3.72 -12.68 -3.53
CA PRO A 48 2.30 -13.09 -3.53
C PRO A 48 1.48 -12.49 -2.38
N TYR A 49 0.20 -12.18 -2.67
CA TYR A 49 -0.76 -11.73 -1.67
C TYR A 49 -1.35 -12.92 -0.90
N ARG A 50 -1.58 -12.74 0.39
CA ARG A 50 -2.35 -13.67 1.23
C ARG A 50 -3.81 -13.24 1.27
N ARG A 51 -4.74 -14.20 1.35
CA ARG A 51 -6.19 -13.93 1.37
C ARG A 51 -6.73 -14.10 2.79
N PHE A 52 -7.38 -13.07 3.32
CA PHE A 52 -7.95 -13.04 4.67
C PHE A 52 -9.42 -12.60 4.66
N CYS A 53 -10.15 -12.99 5.71
CA CYS A 53 -11.48 -12.45 6.00
C CYS A 53 -11.39 -11.05 6.64
N LEU A 54 -12.53 -10.37 6.80
CA LEU A 54 -12.58 -9.01 7.32
C LEU A 54 -11.97 -8.86 8.73
N GLU A 55 -12.15 -9.86 9.60
CA GLU A 55 -11.60 -9.81 10.97
C GLU A 55 -10.09 -10.00 10.97
N HIS A 56 -9.60 -10.99 10.23
CA HIS A 56 -8.18 -11.31 10.17
C HIS A 56 -7.38 -10.25 9.40
N VAL A 57 -7.93 -9.64 8.35
CA VAL A 57 -7.23 -8.56 7.65
C VAL A 57 -7.07 -7.34 8.55
N ARG A 58 -8.03 -7.05 9.44
CA ARG A 58 -7.93 -5.97 10.42
C ARG A 58 -6.85 -6.26 11.46
N ALA A 59 -6.83 -7.47 12.01
CA ALA A 59 -5.79 -7.90 12.94
C ALA A 59 -4.40 -7.88 12.28
N TYR A 60 -4.30 -8.35 11.04
CA TYR A 60 -3.09 -8.35 10.25
C TYR A 60 -2.57 -6.93 10.03
N ASN A 61 -3.43 -6.01 9.59
CA ASN A 61 -3.06 -4.61 9.36
C ASN A 61 -2.70 -3.89 10.66
N ALA A 62 -3.37 -4.20 11.78
CA ALA A 62 -3.03 -3.64 13.08
C ALA A 62 -1.65 -4.08 13.58
N ASN A 63 -1.23 -5.31 13.26
CA ASN A 63 0.10 -5.82 13.58
C ASN A 63 1.15 -5.45 12.52
N TRP A 64 0.77 -4.81 11.42
CA TRP A 64 1.68 -4.50 10.33
C TRP A 64 2.52 -3.25 10.64
N ASP A 65 3.83 -3.44 10.77
CA ASP A 65 4.80 -2.35 10.86
C ASP A 65 5.63 -2.29 9.57
N TYR A 66 5.42 -1.23 8.78
CA TYR A 66 6.13 -0.99 7.52
C TYR A 66 7.63 -0.74 7.71
N TYR A 67 8.03 -0.16 8.85
CA TYR A 67 9.41 0.19 9.16
C TYR A 67 10.10 -0.86 10.04
N ALA A 68 9.47 -2.03 10.24
CA ALA A 68 10.06 -3.13 10.98
C ALA A 68 11.46 -3.48 10.44
N GLY A 69 12.48 -3.38 11.31
CA GLY A 69 13.87 -3.69 10.98
C GLY A 69 14.67 -2.56 10.32
N MET A 70 14.08 -1.37 10.10
CA MET A 70 14.84 -0.19 9.65
C MET A 70 15.43 0.58 10.84
N SER A 71 16.62 1.15 10.63
CA SER A 71 17.22 2.09 11.59
C SER A 71 16.53 3.46 11.51
N ALA A 72 16.69 4.27 12.56
CA ALA A 72 16.14 5.63 12.58
C ALA A 72 16.64 6.49 11.39
N ASP A 73 17.91 6.35 10.99
CA ASP A 73 18.47 7.04 9.83
C ASP A 73 17.82 6.59 8.51
N GLN A 74 17.51 5.29 8.36
CA GLN A 74 16.83 4.77 7.18
C GLN A 74 15.39 5.28 7.09
N ILE A 75 14.69 5.35 8.23
CA ILE A 75 13.33 5.90 8.30
C ILE A 75 13.33 7.39 7.93
N ASP A 76 14.27 8.17 8.47
CA ASP A 76 14.35 9.60 8.15
C ASP A 76 14.73 9.84 6.68
N ALA A 77 15.62 9.02 6.11
CA ALA A 77 15.94 9.06 4.68
C ALA A 77 14.71 8.73 3.81
N ASP A 78 13.97 7.67 4.13
CA ASP A 78 12.73 7.29 3.43
C ASP A 78 11.68 8.41 3.52
N ARG A 79 11.51 8.99 4.72
CA ARG A 79 10.61 10.13 4.94
C ARG A 79 10.97 11.35 4.09
N ARG A 80 12.26 11.64 3.94
CA ARG A 80 12.74 12.74 3.08
C ARG A 80 12.46 12.48 1.60
N LEU A 81 12.64 11.24 1.14
CA LEU A 81 12.34 10.86 -0.24
C LEU A 81 10.84 10.94 -0.55
N ASP A 82 9.99 10.56 0.40
CA ASP A 82 8.54 10.63 0.21
C ASP A 82 8.01 12.06 0.01
N VAL A 83 8.71 13.08 0.53
CA VAL A 83 8.38 14.50 0.25
C VAL A 83 8.42 14.82 -1.23
N THR A 84 9.36 14.22 -1.98
CA THR A 84 9.46 14.41 -3.44
C THR A 84 8.76 13.30 -4.22
N TRP A 85 7.91 12.50 -3.57
CA TRP A 85 7.32 11.29 -4.16
C TRP A 85 8.39 10.35 -4.74
N ARG A 86 9.54 10.25 -4.05
CA ARG A 86 10.72 9.48 -4.47
C ARG A 86 11.23 9.85 -5.86
N ARG A 87 10.87 11.04 -6.36
CA ARG A 87 11.34 11.56 -7.64
C ARG A 87 12.73 12.17 -7.43
N PRO A 88 13.73 11.79 -8.25
CA PRO A 88 15.04 12.42 -8.17
C PRO A 88 14.93 13.91 -8.51
N THR A 89 15.61 14.74 -7.73
CA THR A 89 15.70 16.19 -7.93
C THR A 89 17.12 16.57 -8.35
N TRP A 90 17.27 17.37 -9.40
CA TRP A 90 18.56 17.88 -9.89
C TRP A 90 18.77 19.35 -9.48
N THR A 91 20.04 19.76 -9.35
CA THR A 91 20.36 21.16 -9.09
C THR A 91 20.24 21.98 -10.38
N PHE A 92 19.92 23.27 -10.24
CA PHE A 92 19.75 24.15 -11.40
C PHE A 92 21.10 24.38 -12.09
N GLY A 93 21.32 23.76 -13.25
CA GLY A 93 22.58 23.86 -14.02
C GLY A 93 23.17 22.51 -14.43
N ASP A 94 22.70 21.39 -13.88
CA ASP A 94 23.17 20.06 -14.24
C ASP A 94 22.65 19.66 -15.63
N LYS A 95 23.55 19.43 -16.59
CA LYS A 95 23.20 18.93 -17.93
C LYS A 95 22.72 17.47 -17.84
N THR A 96 21.42 17.29 -18.03
CA THR A 96 20.69 16.02 -18.30
C THR A 96 20.88 14.88 -17.28
N PRO A 97 19.81 14.38 -16.64
CA PRO A 97 19.88 13.18 -15.82
C PRO A 97 20.06 11.94 -16.70
N SER A 98 21.20 11.27 -16.61
CA SER A 98 21.34 9.90 -17.12
C SER A 98 20.46 8.98 -16.29
N PHE A 99 19.35 8.49 -16.86
CA PHE A 99 18.49 7.50 -16.26
C PHE A 99 19.21 6.14 -16.27
N THR A 100 20.17 5.91 -15.38
CA THR A 100 20.68 4.57 -15.14
C THR A 100 19.73 3.88 -14.18
N ALA A 101 18.78 3.13 -14.74
CA ALA A 101 18.07 2.12 -13.98
C ALA A 101 19.11 1.15 -13.39
N SER A 102 19.23 1.09 -12.06
CA SER A 102 19.99 0.04 -11.40
C SER A 102 19.41 -1.31 -11.82
N PRO A 103 20.23 -2.29 -12.26
CA PRO A 103 19.73 -3.62 -12.52
C PRO A 103 19.36 -4.25 -11.17
N ALA A 104 18.16 -4.82 -11.10
CA ALA A 104 17.85 -5.80 -10.08
C ALA A 104 18.78 -7.01 -10.29
N GLY A 105 19.54 -7.36 -9.26
CA GLY A 105 20.39 -8.53 -9.17
C GLY A 105 20.46 -8.97 -7.72
#